data_AF-A0AAE7M315-F1
#
_entry.id   AF-A0AAE7M315-F1
#
_cell.length_a   1.000
_cell.length_b   1.000
_cell.length_c   1.000
_cell.angle_alpha   90.00
_cell.angle_beta   90.00
_cell.angle_gamma   90.00
#
_symmetry.space_group_name_H-M   'P 1'
#
loop_
_entity.id
_entity.type
_entity.pdbx_description
1 polymer ?
#
loop_
_entity_poly.entity_id
_entity_poly.type
_entity_poly.pdbx_seq_one_letter_code
_entity_poly.pdbx_strand_id
1 'polypeptide(L)'
;MPASPILYSFRRCPYAIRARLALAAAGLRPGPDLELREVALKAKPPELVEVSAKATVPVLVCPQGEVIEESLAIMHWALAQADPGGWLAGWSASDRATIEALIHENDGPFKDHLDRFKYPDRYPGAVSEAHRQEALAILRRWNERLAAAGWLLGARPSLADWALMPFVRQFRLADPEGFDAEPGLAPLQGWLAHLLQGPELAAVMEAPWASRSAWRSQAWLYHLALRPEWQAARQSGTYDRSTRGQSLEAVGFIHLSAADQVDATAQRFYADLPPGEVLELCIDRQHLISAGLEVRWEPVPGSGEQFPHLYGALPLDAVVLAQPWTP
;
A
#
# COMPACT_ATOMS: atom_id res chain seq x y z
N MET A 1 12.51 15.79 0.07
CA MET A 1 12.49 15.28 1.46
C MET A 1 11.23 15.78 2.11
N PRO A 2 10.39 14.90 2.67
CA PRO A 2 9.13 15.34 3.26
C PRO A 2 9.36 16.04 4.61
N ALA A 3 8.51 17.01 4.94
CA ALA A 3 8.59 17.74 6.22
C ALA A 3 8.19 16.89 7.43
N SER A 4 7.39 15.84 7.19
CA SER A 4 6.93 14.84 8.18
C SER A 4 7.09 13.43 7.59
N PRO A 5 7.18 12.36 8.41
CA PRO A 5 7.16 10.99 7.92
C PRO A 5 5.94 10.72 7.02
N ILE A 6 6.12 9.92 5.96
CA ILE A 6 5.02 9.46 5.09
C ILE A 6 4.87 7.96 5.25
N LEU A 7 3.68 7.50 5.64
CA LEU A 7 3.33 6.09 5.66
C LEU A 7 2.45 5.74 4.45
N TYR A 8 2.98 4.96 3.52
CA TYR A 8 2.19 4.24 2.52
C TYR A 8 1.57 3.01 3.15
N SER A 9 0.24 2.93 3.14
CA SER A 9 -0.52 1.90 3.83
C SER A 9 -1.68 1.41 2.98
N PHE A 10 -2.18 0.20 3.27
CA PHE A 10 -3.45 -0.29 2.71
C PHE A 10 -4.33 -0.74 3.86
N ARG A 11 -5.54 -0.19 3.95
CA ARG A 11 -6.42 -0.33 5.12
C ARG A 11 -6.61 -1.76 5.60
N ARG A 12 -6.68 -2.72 4.66
CA ARG A 12 -6.95 -4.13 4.94
C ARG A 12 -5.71 -5.03 4.98
N CYS A 13 -4.53 -4.51 4.65
CA CYS A 13 -3.29 -5.29 4.70
C CYS A 13 -2.90 -5.57 6.16
N PRO A 14 -2.70 -6.83 6.59
CA PRO A 14 -2.33 -7.14 7.96
C PRO A 14 -0.96 -6.55 8.34
N TYR A 15 0.02 -6.56 7.42
CA TYR A 15 1.31 -5.90 7.62
C TYR A 15 1.17 -4.38 7.79
N ALA A 16 0.28 -3.73 7.04
CA ALA A 16 0.07 -2.29 7.17
C ALA A 16 -0.76 -1.90 8.40
N ILE A 17 -1.57 -2.83 8.95
CA ILE A 17 -2.20 -2.65 10.26
C ILE A 17 -1.12 -2.67 11.35
N ARG A 18 -0.14 -3.58 11.31
CA ARG A 18 0.99 -3.61 12.27
C ARG A 18 1.71 -2.27 12.37
N ALA A 19 2.11 -1.73 11.21
CA ALA A 19 2.82 -0.46 11.14
C ALA A 19 2.00 0.67 11.78
N ARG A 20 0.71 0.78 11.43
CA ARG A 20 -0.18 1.79 12.01
C ARG A 20 -0.34 1.63 13.53
N LEU A 21 -0.51 0.39 14.02
CA LEU A 21 -0.63 0.11 15.45
C LEU A 21 0.59 0.62 16.23
N ALA A 22 1.80 0.30 15.76
CA ALA A 22 3.02 0.73 16.44
C ALA A 22 3.25 2.25 16.37
N LEU A 23 2.95 2.88 15.22
CA LEU A 23 3.02 4.35 15.10
C LEU A 23 2.04 5.04 16.07
N ALA A 24 0.81 4.55 16.14
CA ALA A 24 -0.18 5.07 17.08
C ALA A 24 0.22 4.84 18.54
N ALA A 25 0.77 3.66 18.87
CA ALA A 25 1.29 3.36 20.21
C ALA A 25 2.45 4.26 20.62
N ALA A 26 3.28 4.70 19.66
CA ALA A 26 4.33 5.69 19.85
C ALA A 26 3.80 7.14 19.91
N GLY A 27 2.49 7.35 19.79
CA GLY A 27 1.86 8.67 19.84
C GLY A 27 1.89 9.43 18.51
N LEU A 28 2.32 8.81 17.41
CA LEU A 28 2.40 9.43 16.09
C LEU A 28 1.05 9.32 15.37
N ARG A 29 0.36 10.46 15.20
CA ARG A 29 -0.98 10.53 14.61
C ARG A 29 -0.95 11.00 13.16
N PRO A 30 -1.75 10.38 12.26
CA PRO A 30 -1.98 10.90 10.92
C PRO A 30 -2.47 12.36 10.94
N GLY A 31 -1.85 13.21 10.13
CA GLY A 31 -2.10 14.65 10.07
C GLY A 31 -1.03 15.43 10.85
N PRO A 32 -1.09 15.49 12.19
CA PRO A 32 -0.13 16.27 12.98
C PRO A 32 1.30 15.76 12.93
N ASP A 33 1.49 14.43 12.96
CA ASP A 33 2.81 13.83 13.18
C ASP A 33 3.32 13.07 11.94
N LEU A 34 2.43 12.58 11.07
CA LEU A 34 2.77 11.88 9.84
C LEU A 34 1.71 12.03 8.76
N GLU A 35 2.11 11.83 7.51
CA GLU A 35 1.18 11.75 6.38
C GLU A 35 0.82 10.28 6.11
N LEU A 36 -0.46 9.91 6.18
CA LEU A 36 -0.94 8.54 5.91
C LEU A 36 -1.53 8.46 4.51
N ARG A 37 -0.82 7.81 3.58
CA ARG A 37 -1.26 7.62 2.18
C ARG A 37 -1.87 6.25 1.97
N GLU A 38 -3.15 6.20 1.60
CA GLU A 38 -3.81 4.94 1.24
C GLU A 38 -3.47 4.52 -0.20
N VAL A 39 -2.80 3.37 -0.32
CA VAL A 39 -2.39 2.78 -1.60
C VAL A 39 -3.47 1.84 -2.11
N ALA A 40 -3.93 2.06 -3.34
CA ALA A 40 -4.70 1.06 -4.06
C ALA A 40 -3.76 0.00 -4.65
N LEU A 41 -3.86 -1.26 -4.21
CA LEU A 41 -2.94 -2.32 -4.69
C LEU A 41 -3.03 -2.60 -6.20
N LYS A 42 -4.16 -2.26 -6.84
CA LYS A 42 -4.35 -2.38 -8.30
C LYS A 42 -3.79 -1.19 -9.09
N ALA A 43 -3.46 -0.11 -8.39
CA ALA A 43 -3.12 1.20 -8.93
C ALA A 43 -2.15 1.85 -7.95
N LYS A 44 -0.90 1.35 -7.94
CA LYS A 44 0.11 1.80 -6.99
C LYS A 44 0.50 3.24 -7.33
N PRO A 45 0.56 4.14 -6.33
CA PRO A 45 0.90 5.52 -6.59
C PRO A 45 2.36 5.61 -7.04
N PRO A 46 2.68 6.50 -7.99
CA PRO A 46 4.02 6.76 -8.47
C PRO A 46 5.09 6.83 -7.38
N GLU A 47 4.79 7.53 -6.30
CA GLU A 47 5.68 7.72 -5.16
C GLU A 47 6.20 6.41 -4.61
N LEU A 48 5.28 5.46 -4.46
CA LEU A 48 5.59 4.22 -3.78
C LEU A 48 6.59 3.45 -4.59
N VAL A 49 6.45 3.49 -5.92
CA VAL A 49 7.38 2.84 -6.85
C VAL A 49 8.75 3.49 -6.80
N GLU A 50 8.81 4.82 -6.65
CA GLU A 50 10.08 5.55 -6.57
C GLU A 50 10.83 5.32 -5.26
N VAL A 51 10.12 5.31 -4.13
CA VAL A 51 10.74 5.17 -2.82
C VAL A 51 10.99 3.70 -2.44
N SER A 52 10.27 2.76 -3.07
CA SER A 52 10.35 1.33 -2.78
C SER A 52 10.38 0.51 -4.07
N ALA A 53 11.51 -0.15 -4.32
CA ALA A 53 11.64 -1.08 -5.44
C ALA A 53 10.65 -2.25 -5.36
N LYS A 54 10.26 -2.66 -4.13
CA LYS A 54 9.23 -3.70 -3.91
C LYS A 54 7.83 -3.18 -4.24
N ALA A 55 7.61 -1.87 -4.07
CA ALA A 55 6.33 -1.21 -4.19
C ALA A 55 5.22 -1.95 -3.42
N THR A 56 5.55 -2.51 -2.25
CA THR A 56 4.60 -3.18 -1.35
C THR A 56 4.20 -2.24 -0.22
N VAL A 57 3.22 -2.62 0.59
CA VAL A 57 2.83 -1.85 1.79
C VAL A 57 2.90 -2.73 3.02
N PRO A 58 3.29 -2.18 4.18
CA PRO A 58 3.56 -0.76 4.45
C PRO A 58 4.95 -0.30 3.98
N VAL A 59 5.10 0.99 3.67
CA VAL A 59 6.41 1.66 3.50
C VAL A 59 6.39 2.97 4.27
N LEU A 60 7.38 3.20 5.11
CA LEU A 60 7.57 4.46 5.83
C LEU A 60 8.75 5.23 5.22
N VAL A 61 8.52 6.47 4.83
CA VAL A 61 9.56 7.41 4.39
C VAL A 61 9.79 8.42 5.50
N CYS A 62 10.99 8.43 6.06
CA CYS A 62 11.37 9.36 7.13
C CYS A 62 11.72 10.74 6.56
N PRO A 63 11.64 11.83 7.35
CA PRO A 63 12.04 13.17 6.90
C PRO A 63 13.48 13.26 6.40
N GLN A 64 14.37 12.42 6.96
CA GLN A 64 15.78 12.33 6.61
C GLN A 64 16.04 11.44 5.37
N GLY A 65 14.99 11.00 4.67
CA GLY A 65 15.08 10.25 3.41
C GLY A 65 15.29 8.75 3.58
N GLU A 66 15.46 8.27 4.80
CA GLU A 66 15.45 6.83 5.10
C GLU A 66 14.10 6.22 4.73
N VAL A 67 14.12 5.09 4.02
CA VAL A 67 12.93 4.33 3.65
C VAL A 67 12.95 2.98 4.37
N ILE A 68 11.85 2.67 5.08
CA ILE A 68 11.66 1.43 5.81
C ILE A 68 10.51 0.66 5.17
N GLU A 69 10.82 -0.48 4.56
CA GLU A 69 9.86 -1.26 3.74
C GLU A 69 9.23 -2.45 4.49
N GLU A 70 9.78 -2.85 5.63
CA GLU A 70 9.31 -4.03 6.37
C GLU A 70 8.45 -3.62 7.56
N SER A 71 7.26 -4.23 7.69
CA SER A 71 6.32 -3.85 8.75
C SER A 71 6.90 -3.99 10.16
N LEU A 72 7.69 -5.03 10.43
CA LEU A 72 8.34 -5.23 11.72
C LEU A 72 9.41 -4.17 12.00
N ALA A 73 10.17 -3.78 10.97
CA ALA A 73 11.14 -2.70 11.09
C ALA A 73 10.44 -1.36 11.37
N ILE A 74 9.30 -1.09 10.73
CA ILE A 74 8.48 0.10 11.04
C ILE A 74 7.97 0.05 12.49
N MET A 75 7.55 -1.12 12.98
CA MET A 75 7.14 -1.26 14.39
C MET A 75 8.27 -0.92 15.35
N HIS A 76 9.47 -1.48 15.12
CA HIS A 76 10.64 -1.17 15.93
C HIS A 76 11.04 0.30 15.86
N TRP A 77 11.03 0.89 14.65
CA TRP A 77 11.31 2.31 14.46
C TRP A 77 10.35 3.18 15.26
N ALA A 78 9.04 2.90 15.19
CA ALA A 78 8.03 3.68 15.90
C ALA A 78 8.21 3.57 17.42
N LEU A 79 8.33 2.36 17.94
CA LEU A 79 8.45 2.10 19.38
C LEU A 79 9.79 2.57 19.96
N ALA A 80 10.83 2.75 19.13
CA ALA A 80 12.07 3.40 19.54
C ALA A 80 11.88 4.89 19.83
N GLN A 81 10.87 5.55 19.24
CA GLN A 81 10.53 6.94 19.54
C GLN A 81 9.82 7.06 20.90
N ALA A 82 8.85 6.18 21.16
CA ALA A 82 8.16 6.06 22.43
C ALA A 82 7.49 4.68 22.56
N ASP A 83 7.62 4.04 23.72
CA ASP A 83 6.99 2.75 24.04
C ASP A 83 6.21 2.81 25.37
N PRO A 84 5.16 3.65 25.48
CA PRO A 84 4.40 3.80 26.72
C PRO A 84 3.65 2.51 27.12
N GLY A 85 3.35 1.64 26.16
CA GLY A 85 2.73 0.33 26.39
C GLY A 85 3.71 -0.78 26.77
N GLY A 86 5.02 -0.52 26.71
CA GLY A 86 6.07 -1.49 27.00
C GLY A 86 6.07 -2.70 26.05
N TRP A 87 5.72 -2.53 24.78
CA TRP A 87 5.68 -3.62 23.80
C TRP A 87 7.08 -4.21 23.58
N LEU A 88 8.13 -3.39 23.68
CA LEU A 88 9.55 -3.78 23.60
C LEU A 88 10.25 -3.73 24.97
N ALA A 89 9.93 -2.74 25.80
CA ALA A 89 10.57 -2.54 27.09
C ALA A 89 10.14 -3.59 28.13
N GLY A 90 11.02 -3.91 29.08
CA GLY A 90 10.68 -4.78 30.23
C GLY A 90 10.64 -6.28 29.96
N TRP A 91 11.11 -6.74 28.80
CA TRP A 91 11.22 -8.16 28.45
C TRP A 91 12.67 -8.65 28.55
N SER A 92 12.88 -9.83 29.15
CA SER A 92 14.19 -10.47 29.25
C SER A 92 14.73 -10.90 27.87
N ALA A 93 16.01 -11.28 27.79
CA ALA A 93 16.57 -11.81 26.55
C ALA A 93 15.82 -13.07 26.06
N SER A 94 15.40 -13.94 26.99
CA SER A 94 14.62 -15.15 26.67
C SER A 94 13.22 -14.82 26.17
N ASP A 95 12.57 -13.81 26.76
CA ASP A 95 11.26 -13.35 26.30
C ASP A 95 11.35 -12.77 24.89
N ARG A 96 12.38 -11.95 24.62
CA ARG A 96 12.62 -11.38 23.29
C ARG A 96 12.83 -12.46 22.22
N ALA A 97 13.60 -13.50 22.54
CA ALA A 97 13.77 -14.65 21.64
C ALA A 97 12.43 -15.37 21.37
N THR A 98 11.56 -15.44 22.38
CA THR A 98 10.21 -16.02 22.24
C THR A 98 9.30 -15.14 21.37
N ILE A 99 9.33 -13.81 21.55
CA ILE A 99 8.62 -12.83 20.71
C ILE A 99 9.04 -13.00 19.26
N GLU A 100 10.34 -13.04 19.00
CA GLU A 100 10.90 -13.19 17.65
C GLU A 100 10.47 -14.53 17.02
N ALA A 101 10.51 -15.63 17.77
CA ALA A 101 10.06 -16.93 17.29
C ALA A 101 8.56 -16.96 16.92
N LEU A 102 7.70 -16.32 17.71
CA LEU A 102 6.27 -16.20 17.42
C LEU A 102 6.01 -15.37 16.16
N ILE A 103 6.74 -14.26 16.00
CA ILE A 103 6.62 -13.41 14.81
C ILE A 103 7.13 -14.14 13.57
N HIS A 104 8.23 -14.88 13.68
CA HIS A 104 8.75 -15.71 12.59
C HIS A 104 7.78 -16.82 12.19
N GLU A 105 7.17 -17.53 13.16
CA GLU A 105 6.14 -18.53 12.91
C GLU A 105 4.91 -17.91 12.21
N ASN A 106 4.53 -16.69 12.61
CA ASN A 106 3.44 -15.96 11.97
C ASN A 106 3.77 -15.59 10.52
N ASP A 107 4.92 -14.96 10.28
CA ASP A 107 5.26 -14.35 8.98
C ASP A 107 5.71 -15.39 7.95
N GLY A 108 6.17 -16.56 8.40
CA GLY A 108 6.48 -17.70 7.56
C GLY A 108 5.34 -18.73 7.55
N PRO A 109 5.44 -19.83 8.33
CA PRO A 109 4.50 -20.95 8.25
C PRO A 109 3.02 -20.57 8.32
N PHE A 110 2.60 -19.78 9.31
CA PHE A 110 1.18 -19.44 9.46
C PHE A 110 0.67 -18.64 8.28
N LYS A 111 1.43 -17.64 7.83
CA LYS A 111 1.08 -16.82 6.67
C LYS A 111 1.00 -17.65 5.38
N ASP A 112 1.91 -18.60 5.19
CA ASP A 112 1.91 -19.51 4.05
C ASP A 112 0.61 -20.33 3.97
N HIS A 113 0.19 -20.90 5.10
CA HIS A 113 -1.07 -21.63 5.21
C HIS A 113 -2.31 -20.72 5.10
N LEU A 114 -2.31 -19.57 5.78
CA LEU A 114 -3.38 -18.59 5.74
C LEU A 114 -3.68 -18.13 4.31
N ASP A 115 -2.64 -17.82 3.52
CA ASP A 115 -2.82 -17.34 2.16
C ASP A 115 -3.46 -18.39 1.25
N ARG A 116 -3.06 -19.66 1.37
CA ARG A 116 -3.62 -20.77 0.57
C ARG A 116 -5.01 -21.18 1.01
N PHE A 117 -5.29 -21.10 2.31
CA PHE A 117 -6.63 -21.27 2.84
C PHE A 117 -7.57 -20.19 2.28
N LYS A 118 -7.16 -18.93 2.37
CA LYS A 118 -8.00 -17.77 2.05
C LYS A 118 -8.15 -17.46 0.56
N TYR A 119 -7.12 -17.76 -0.24
CA TYR A 119 -7.07 -17.43 -1.67
C TYR A 119 -6.71 -18.65 -2.53
N PRO A 120 -7.52 -19.72 -2.52
CA PRO A 120 -7.19 -20.97 -3.22
C PRO A 120 -6.92 -20.75 -4.73
N ASP A 121 -7.66 -19.82 -5.36
CA ASP A 121 -7.49 -19.50 -6.79
C ASP A 121 -6.10 -18.94 -7.15
N ARG A 122 -5.36 -18.41 -6.17
CA ARG A 122 -3.99 -17.88 -6.37
C ARG A 122 -2.92 -18.96 -6.28
N TYR A 123 -3.27 -20.17 -5.82
CA TYR A 123 -2.34 -21.25 -5.56
C TYR A 123 -2.84 -22.57 -6.17
N PRO A 124 -2.77 -22.72 -7.51
CA PRO A 124 -3.18 -23.95 -8.18
C PRO A 124 -2.47 -25.18 -7.60
N GLY A 125 -3.24 -26.22 -7.27
CA GLY A 125 -2.74 -27.46 -6.68
C GLY A 125 -2.66 -27.46 -5.14
N ALA A 126 -2.85 -26.33 -4.47
CA ALA A 126 -3.00 -26.29 -3.02
C ALA A 126 -4.41 -26.75 -2.59
N VAL A 127 -4.48 -27.59 -1.56
CA VAL A 127 -5.76 -28.03 -0.98
C VAL A 127 -6.13 -27.10 0.17
N SER A 128 -7.10 -26.20 -0.04
CA SER A 128 -7.48 -25.16 0.91
C SER A 128 -7.73 -25.70 2.33
N GLU A 129 -8.48 -26.80 2.46
CA GLU A 129 -8.78 -27.41 3.76
C GLU A 129 -7.53 -27.96 4.46
N ALA A 130 -6.58 -28.54 3.72
CA ALA A 130 -5.33 -29.01 4.31
C ALA A 130 -4.53 -27.84 4.90
N HIS A 131 -4.45 -26.70 4.19
CA HIS A 131 -3.83 -25.49 4.72
C HIS A 131 -4.61 -24.89 5.90
N ARG A 132 -5.95 -24.98 5.91
CA ARG A 132 -6.76 -24.61 7.09
C ARG A 132 -6.34 -25.41 8.32
N GLN A 133 -6.19 -26.73 8.19
CA GLN A 133 -5.80 -27.60 9.31
C GLN A 133 -4.39 -27.32 9.84
N GLU A 134 -3.43 -27.09 8.95
CA GLU A 134 -2.06 -26.72 9.35
C GLU A 134 -2.01 -25.34 10.04
N ALA A 135 -2.75 -24.36 9.53
CA ALA A 135 -2.91 -23.08 10.20
C ALA A 135 -3.57 -23.23 11.58
N LEU A 136 -4.61 -24.05 11.71
CA LEU A 136 -5.24 -24.37 12.99
C LEU A 136 -4.28 -25.03 13.98
N ALA A 137 -3.39 -25.91 13.52
CA ALA A 137 -2.38 -26.52 14.38
C ALA A 137 -1.44 -25.47 14.99
N ILE A 138 -1.08 -24.42 14.24
CA ILE A 138 -0.33 -23.27 14.76
C ILE A 138 -1.17 -22.47 15.75
N LEU A 139 -2.42 -22.13 15.40
CA LEU A 139 -3.32 -21.38 16.28
C LEU A 139 -3.57 -22.09 17.61
N ARG A 140 -3.64 -23.44 17.64
CA ARG A 140 -3.78 -24.22 18.87
C ARG A 140 -2.56 -24.05 19.80
N ARG A 141 -1.34 -23.99 19.27
CA ARG A 141 -0.14 -23.69 20.08
C ARG A 141 -0.15 -22.29 20.66
N TRP A 142 -0.60 -21.30 19.89
CA TRP A 142 -0.76 -19.93 20.41
C TRP A 142 -1.86 -19.85 21.46
N ASN A 143 -2.95 -20.59 21.26
CA ASN A 143 -4.05 -20.70 22.21
C ASN A 143 -3.59 -21.29 23.56
N GLU A 144 -2.73 -22.30 23.57
CA GLU A 144 -2.15 -22.85 24.81
C GLU A 144 -1.37 -21.79 25.61
N ARG A 145 -0.62 -20.92 24.93
CA ARG A 145 0.08 -19.80 25.59
C ARG A 145 -0.91 -18.79 26.19
N LEU A 146 -1.94 -18.45 25.43
CA LEU A 146 -2.99 -17.51 25.86
C LEU A 146 -3.79 -18.06 27.05
N ALA A 147 -4.01 -19.37 27.11
CA ALA A 147 -4.71 -20.02 28.22
C ALA A 147 -4.00 -19.82 29.58
N ALA A 148 -2.67 -19.62 29.58
CA ALA A 148 -1.90 -19.49 30.81
C ALA A 148 -2.06 -18.12 31.49
N ALA A 149 -2.10 -17.03 30.71
CA ALA A 149 -2.01 -15.67 31.26
C ALA A 149 -2.77 -14.58 30.49
N GLY A 150 -3.51 -14.93 29.43
CA GLY A 150 -4.31 -14.00 28.62
C GLY A 150 -3.57 -13.29 27.48
N TRP A 151 -2.24 -13.25 27.52
CA TRP A 151 -1.39 -12.75 26.43
C TRP A 151 -0.35 -13.78 26.02
N LEU A 152 0.23 -13.63 24.82
CA LEU A 152 1.11 -14.65 24.23
C LEU A 152 2.36 -14.97 25.07
N LEU A 153 2.81 -14.02 25.90
CA LEU A 153 4.00 -14.16 26.75
C LEU A 153 3.73 -14.07 28.26
N GLY A 154 2.54 -13.69 28.71
CA GLY A 154 2.30 -13.48 30.13
C GLY A 154 1.10 -12.59 30.43
N ALA A 155 1.21 -11.78 31.48
CA ALA A 155 0.10 -10.99 32.01
C ALA A 155 -0.14 -9.65 31.31
N ARG A 156 0.70 -9.28 30.33
CA ARG A 156 0.60 -8.03 29.55
C ARG A 156 0.96 -8.26 28.09
N PRO A 157 0.44 -7.46 27.15
CA PRO A 157 0.77 -7.60 25.74
C PRO A 157 2.23 -7.27 25.46
N SER A 158 2.79 -7.97 24.48
CA SER A 158 4.12 -7.75 23.92
C SER A 158 4.00 -7.32 22.45
N LEU A 159 5.14 -7.01 21.81
CA LEU A 159 5.20 -6.83 20.35
C LEU A 159 4.53 -7.99 19.59
N ALA A 160 4.64 -9.24 20.07
CA ALA A 160 4.07 -10.41 19.41
C ALA A 160 2.54 -10.30 19.29
N ASP A 161 1.84 -9.84 20.33
CA ASP A 161 0.37 -9.76 20.32
C ASP A 161 -0.13 -8.82 19.21
N TRP A 162 0.49 -7.65 19.11
CA TRP A 162 0.17 -6.64 18.10
C TRP A 162 0.64 -7.02 16.70
N ALA A 163 1.72 -7.80 16.59
CA ALA A 163 2.20 -8.34 15.32
C ALA A 163 1.30 -9.48 14.81
N LEU A 164 0.85 -10.39 15.66
CA LEU A 164 0.09 -11.58 15.25
C LEU A 164 -1.38 -11.27 15.00
N MET A 165 -2.00 -10.40 15.80
CA MET A 165 -3.45 -10.13 15.75
C MET A 165 -3.98 -9.81 14.35
N PRO A 166 -3.34 -8.94 13.53
CA PRO A 166 -3.85 -8.65 12.19
C PRO A 166 -3.96 -9.89 11.30
N PHE A 167 -3.16 -10.94 11.51
CA PHE A 167 -3.15 -12.17 10.72
C PHE A 167 -4.20 -13.16 11.21
N VAL A 168 -4.32 -13.33 12.53
CA VAL A 168 -5.41 -14.12 13.12
C VAL A 168 -6.76 -13.51 12.75
N ARG A 169 -6.87 -12.18 12.71
CA ARG A 169 -8.04 -11.47 12.17
C ARG A 169 -8.31 -11.85 10.71
N GLN A 170 -7.31 -11.96 9.84
CA GLN A 170 -7.50 -12.38 8.45
C GLN A 170 -7.93 -13.84 8.32
N PHE A 171 -7.43 -14.71 9.20
CA PHE A 171 -7.85 -16.12 9.26
C PHE A 171 -9.33 -16.22 9.61
N ARG A 172 -9.77 -15.56 10.69
CA ARG A 172 -11.20 -15.47 11.05
C ARG A 172 -12.04 -14.87 9.92
N LEU A 173 -11.55 -13.85 9.22
CA LEU A 173 -12.30 -13.25 8.11
C LEU A 173 -12.48 -14.17 6.89
N ALA A 174 -11.67 -15.21 6.74
CA ALA A 174 -11.83 -16.18 5.66
C ALA A 174 -13.00 -17.15 5.93
N ASP A 175 -13.25 -17.47 7.20
CA ASP A 175 -14.33 -18.35 7.65
C ASP A 175 -14.74 -17.96 9.09
N PRO A 176 -15.59 -16.93 9.27
CA PRO A 176 -15.93 -16.44 10.60
C PRO A 176 -16.68 -17.47 11.44
N GLU A 177 -17.68 -18.13 10.85
CA GLU A 177 -18.50 -19.12 11.54
C GLU A 177 -17.68 -20.34 11.95
N GLY A 178 -16.85 -20.88 11.03
CA GLY A 178 -16.00 -22.02 11.35
C GLY A 178 -14.89 -21.68 12.35
N PHE A 179 -14.30 -20.47 12.31
CA PHE A 179 -13.35 -20.03 13.32
C PHE A 179 -14.00 -19.86 14.69
N ASP A 180 -15.19 -19.23 14.77
CA ASP A 180 -15.90 -18.97 16.02
C ASP A 180 -16.45 -20.27 16.64
N ALA A 181 -16.77 -21.28 15.82
CA ALA A 181 -17.23 -22.59 16.27
C ALA A 181 -16.09 -23.60 16.56
N GLU A 182 -14.84 -23.29 16.21
CA GLU A 182 -13.72 -24.23 16.33
C GLU A 182 -13.45 -24.61 17.80
N PRO A 183 -13.58 -25.89 18.18
CA PRO A 183 -13.39 -26.31 19.55
C PRO A 183 -11.93 -26.17 19.99
N GLY A 184 -11.72 -25.75 21.24
CA GLY A 184 -10.39 -25.66 21.83
C GLY A 184 -9.61 -24.38 21.49
N LEU A 185 -10.22 -23.41 20.82
CA LEU A 185 -9.63 -22.08 20.57
C LEU A 185 -10.17 -20.95 21.47
N ALA A 186 -10.91 -21.27 22.53
CA ALA A 186 -11.59 -20.27 23.36
C ALA A 186 -10.67 -19.15 23.90
N PRO A 187 -9.48 -19.43 24.48
CA PRO A 187 -8.52 -18.39 24.85
C PRO A 187 -8.12 -17.47 23.68
N LEU A 188 -7.83 -18.04 22.51
CA LEU A 188 -7.43 -17.30 21.32
C LEU A 188 -8.58 -16.49 20.72
N GLN A 189 -9.79 -17.03 20.69
CA GLN A 189 -11.00 -16.31 20.28
C GLN A 189 -11.27 -15.12 21.21
N GLY A 190 -11.12 -15.32 22.53
CA GLY A 190 -11.25 -14.26 23.54
C GLY A 190 -10.19 -13.17 23.39
N TRP A 191 -8.92 -13.55 23.21
CA TRP A 191 -7.82 -12.63 22.93
C TRP A 191 -8.06 -11.81 21.66
N LEU A 192 -8.48 -12.47 20.56
CA LEU A 192 -8.80 -11.79 19.32
C LEU A 192 -9.98 -10.83 19.51
N ALA A 193 -11.06 -11.27 20.14
CA ALA A 193 -12.24 -10.45 20.39
C ALA A 193 -11.89 -9.20 21.21
N HIS A 194 -11.07 -9.36 22.25
CA HIS A 194 -10.57 -8.25 23.07
C HIS A 194 -9.82 -7.22 22.24
N LEU A 195 -8.86 -7.66 21.41
CA LEU A 195 -8.07 -6.76 20.56
C LEU A 195 -8.90 -6.13 19.43
N LEU A 196 -9.88 -6.84 18.88
CA LEU A 196 -10.75 -6.31 17.82
C LEU A 196 -11.71 -5.24 18.34
N GLN A 197 -12.09 -5.29 19.62
CA GLN A 197 -12.95 -4.31 20.28
C GLN A 197 -12.15 -3.20 20.99
N GLY A 198 -10.82 -3.32 21.01
CA GLY A 198 -9.92 -2.40 21.70
C GLY A 198 -9.79 -1.03 21.00
N PRO A 199 -9.52 0.03 21.77
CA PRO A 199 -9.36 1.38 21.22
C PRO A 199 -8.16 1.51 20.28
N GLU A 200 -7.12 0.68 20.45
CA GLU A 200 -5.90 0.71 19.64
C GLU A 200 -6.19 0.34 18.19
N LEU A 201 -6.95 -0.73 17.96
CA LEU A 201 -7.34 -1.12 16.61
C LEU A 201 -8.34 -0.11 16.03
N ALA A 202 -9.32 0.33 16.81
CA ALA A 202 -10.31 1.31 16.35
C ALA A 202 -9.61 2.59 15.83
N ALA A 203 -8.68 3.14 16.61
CA ALA A 203 -7.95 4.36 16.27
C ALA A 203 -7.18 4.26 14.95
N VAL A 204 -6.62 3.09 14.63
CA VAL A 204 -5.85 2.92 13.38
C VAL A 204 -6.70 2.50 12.19
N MET A 205 -7.93 2.04 12.42
CA MET A 205 -8.86 1.63 11.37
C MET A 205 -9.77 2.77 10.90
N GLU A 206 -9.99 3.77 11.75
CA GLU A 206 -10.75 4.98 11.44
C GLU A 206 -9.95 6.00 10.61
N ALA A 207 -10.66 6.94 9.99
CA ALA A 207 -10.08 8.10 9.30
C ALA A 207 -9.56 9.12 10.37
N PRO A 208 -8.67 10.07 10.05
CA PRO A 208 -8.34 10.57 8.71
C PRO A 208 -7.19 9.81 8.05
N TRP A 209 -7.51 9.22 6.90
CA TRP A 209 -6.53 8.99 5.85
C TRP A 209 -6.24 10.37 5.26
N ALA A 210 -5.01 10.66 4.84
CA ALA A 210 -4.84 11.82 3.98
C ALA A 210 -5.86 11.67 2.83
N SER A 211 -6.51 12.78 2.44
CA SER A 211 -7.20 12.78 1.16
C SER A 211 -6.24 12.19 0.14
N ARG A 212 -6.74 11.36 -0.78
CA ARG A 212 -5.93 10.95 -1.92
C ARG A 212 -5.56 12.22 -2.68
N SER A 213 -4.43 12.82 -2.33
CA SER A 213 -3.81 13.82 -3.15
C SER A 213 -3.34 13.08 -4.38
N ALA A 214 -3.70 13.59 -5.56
CA ALA A 214 -3.04 13.18 -6.79
C ALA A 214 -1.58 13.67 -6.69
N TRP A 215 -0.75 12.90 -5.99
CA TRP A 215 0.66 13.19 -6.00
C TRP A 215 1.19 12.87 -7.38
N ARG A 216 1.95 13.81 -7.91
CA ARG A 216 2.61 13.70 -9.19
C ARG A 216 4.11 13.81 -8.95
N SER A 217 4.85 12.80 -9.34
CA SER A 217 6.30 12.81 -9.32
C SER A 217 6.83 13.83 -10.32
N GLN A 218 7.84 14.58 -9.89
CA GLN A 218 8.63 15.41 -10.79
C GLN A 218 9.53 14.59 -11.73
N ALA A 219 9.74 13.29 -11.46
CA ALA A 219 10.52 12.41 -12.31
C ALA A 219 9.69 11.76 -13.44
N TRP A 220 8.36 11.81 -13.35
CA TRP A 220 7.45 11.20 -14.32
C TRP A 220 6.89 12.23 -15.29
N LEU A 221 6.31 11.72 -16.38
CA LEU A 221 5.58 12.51 -17.36
C LEU A 221 4.10 12.16 -17.32
N TYR A 222 3.26 13.09 -17.74
CA TYR A 222 1.81 12.98 -17.64
C TYR A 222 1.14 13.22 -18.98
N HIS A 223 0.06 12.47 -19.26
CA HIS A 223 -0.79 12.71 -20.43
C HIS A 223 -2.26 12.64 -20.03
N LEU A 224 -3.08 13.56 -20.56
CA LEU A 224 -4.53 13.56 -20.35
C LEU A 224 -5.22 12.87 -21.53
N ALA A 225 -5.69 11.65 -21.29
CA ALA A 225 -6.39 10.83 -22.28
C ALA A 225 -7.90 10.84 -22.03
N LEU A 226 -8.70 10.80 -23.09
CA LEU A 226 -10.12 10.49 -22.92
C LEU A 226 -10.26 9.00 -22.58
N ARG A 227 -11.17 8.67 -21.66
CA ARG A 227 -11.43 7.29 -21.24
C ARG A 227 -11.67 6.32 -22.41
N PRO A 228 -12.48 6.65 -23.44
CA PRO A 228 -12.69 5.76 -24.59
C PRO A 228 -11.41 5.53 -25.41
N GLU A 229 -10.58 6.57 -25.56
CA GLU A 229 -9.31 6.48 -26.31
C GLU A 229 -8.32 5.56 -25.58
N TRP A 230 -8.21 5.70 -24.26
CA TRP A 230 -7.39 4.81 -23.45
C TRP A 230 -7.89 3.36 -23.48
N GLN A 231 -9.21 3.15 -23.42
CA GLN A 231 -9.79 1.81 -23.52
C GLN A 231 -9.52 1.15 -24.88
N ALA A 232 -9.62 1.91 -25.97
CA ALA A 232 -9.28 1.43 -27.31
C ALA A 232 -7.79 1.07 -27.42
N ALA A 233 -6.91 1.93 -26.91
CA ALA A 233 -5.47 1.66 -26.89
C ALA A 233 -5.13 0.38 -26.13
N ARG A 234 -5.78 0.11 -24.98
CA ARG A 234 -5.61 -1.14 -24.23
C ARG A 234 -6.02 -2.40 -25.01
N GLN A 235 -6.87 -2.27 -26.02
CA GLN A 235 -7.26 -3.38 -26.90
C GLN A 235 -6.31 -3.52 -28.08
N SER A 236 -5.82 -2.41 -28.65
CA SER A 236 -4.91 -2.41 -29.81
C SER A 236 -3.43 -2.60 -29.46
N GLY A 237 -3.04 -2.32 -28.21
CA GLY A 237 -1.66 -2.46 -27.72
C GLY A 237 -0.80 -1.20 -27.84
N THR A 238 -1.31 -0.11 -28.42
CA THR A 238 -0.57 1.16 -28.62
C THR A 238 -1.48 2.36 -28.42
N TYR A 239 -0.96 3.45 -27.83
CA TYR A 239 -1.69 4.72 -27.69
C TYR A 239 -1.13 5.78 -28.65
N ASP A 240 -1.99 6.35 -29.51
CA ASP A 240 -1.60 7.18 -30.66
C ASP A 240 -2.34 8.54 -30.71
N ARG A 241 -2.87 9.00 -29.58
CA ARG A 241 -3.52 10.33 -29.50
C ARG A 241 -2.51 11.35 -29.03
N SER A 242 -2.45 12.48 -29.73
CA SER A 242 -1.51 13.55 -29.39
C SER A 242 -2.04 14.44 -28.27
N THR A 243 -3.31 14.83 -28.40
CA THR A 243 -4.07 15.65 -27.47
C THR A 243 -5.55 15.48 -27.80
N ARG A 244 -6.44 16.14 -27.06
CA ARG A 244 -7.88 16.07 -27.29
C ARG A 244 -8.22 16.37 -28.76
N GLY A 245 -8.80 15.38 -29.43
CA GLY A 245 -9.28 15.51 -30.81
C GLY A 245 -8.21 15.37 -31.91
N GLN A 246 -6.92 15.20 -31.58
CA GLN A 246 -5.84 15.09 -32.56
C GLN A 246 -5.04 13.79 -32.39
N SER A 247 -4.72 13.12 -33.51
CA SER A 247 -3.85 11.93 -33.52
C SER A 247 -2.37 12.32 -33.54
N LEU A 248 -1.52 11.36 -33.18
CA LEU A 248 -0.07 11.42 -33.34
C LEU A 248 0.32 11.66 -34.79
N GLU A 249 -0.34 11.00 -35.75
CA GLU A 249 -0.07 11.19 -37.18
C GLU A 249 -0.28 12.65 -37.63
N ALA A 250 -1.32 13.31 -37.10
CA ALA A 250 -1.65 14.69 -37.48
C ALA A 250 -0.70 15.74 -36.86
N VAL A 251 -0.18 15.47 -35.66
CA VAL A 251 0.63 16.44 -34.90
C VAL A 251 2.14 16.16 -35.01
N GLY A 252 2.52 14.89 -35.13
CA GLY A 252 3.92 14.43 -35.18
C GLY A 252 4.51 14.05 -33.81
N PHE A 253 3.85 14.37 -32.70
CA PHE A 253 4.24 13.99 -31.34
C PHE A 253 3.02 13.92 -30.40
N ILE A 254 3.17 13.29 -29.23
CA ILE A 254 2.18 13.29 -28.14
C ILE A 254 2.52 14.38 -27.12
N HIS A 255 1.53 15.21 -26.77
CA HIS A 255 1.69 16.23 -25.75
C HIS A 255 1.74 15.57 -24.36
N LEU A 256 2.83 15.80 -23.64
CA LEU A 256 2.96 15.40 -22.24
C LEU A 256 2.98 16.64 -21.35
N SER A 257 2.94 16.44 -20.04
CA SER A 257 3.04 17.46 -19.01
C SER A 257 4.02 17.04 -17.94
N ALA A 258 4.71 18.00 -17.33
CA ALA A 258 5.32 17.85 -16.02
C ALA A 258 4.23 17.81 -14.93
N ALA A 259 4.60 17.39 -13.72
CA ALA A 259 3.70 17.26 -12.58
C ALA A 259 2.90 18.54 -12.25
N ASP A 260 3.56 19.69 -12.30
CA ASP A 260 3.00 21.02 -12.02
C ASP A 260 2.13 21.57 -13.17
N GLN A 261 2.22 20.99 -14.36
CA GLN A 261 1.50 21.43 -15.55
C GLN A 261 0.14 20.75 -15.75
N VAL A 262 -0.10 19.62 -15.09
CA VAL A 262 -1.28 18.77 -15.35
C VAL A 262 -2.58 19.51 -15.10
N ASP A 263 -2.73 20.15 -13.94
CA ASP A 263 -4.02 20.76 -13.56
C ASP A 263 -4.35 21.98 -14.43
N ALA A 264 -3.34 22.80 -14.75
CA ALA A 264 -3.50 23.91 -15.68
C ALA A 264 -3.88 23.42 -17.09
N THR A 265 -3.28 22.32 -17.55
CA THR A 265 -3.58 21.69 -18.85
C THR A 265 -5.00 21.11 -18.87
N ALA A 266 -5.39 20.39 -17.81
CA ALA A 266 -6.73 19.83 -17.68
C ALA A 266 -7.79 20.93 -17.67
N GLN A 267 -7.57 21.99 -16.87
CA GLN A 267 -8.48 23.12 -16.79
C GLN A 267 -8.64 23.85 -18.13
N ARG A 268 -7.56 23.96 -18.91
CA ARG A 268 -7.56 24.68 -20.19
C ARG A 268 -8.25 23.90 -21.30
N PHE A 269 -8.06 22.58 -21.37
CA PHE A 269 -8.44 21.79 -22.55
C PHE A 269 -9.56 20.76 -22.30
N TYR A 270 -9.89 20.48 -21.05
CA TYR A 270 -10.81 19.40 -20.68
C TYR A 270 -11.89 19.81 -19.66
N ALA A 271 -11.93 21.06 -19.21
CA ALA A 271 -12.87 21.51 -18.17
C ALA A 271 -14.36 21.44 -18.55
N ASP A 272 -14.69 21.32 -19.83
CA ASP A 272 -16.05 21.13 -20.35
C ASP A 272 -16.54 19.67 -20.28
N LEU A 273 -15.67 18.72 -19.91
CA LEU A 273 -16.01 17.31 -19.81
C LEU A 273 -16.52 16.94 -18.41
N PRO A 274 -17.45 15.97 -18.30
CA PRO A 274 -17.95 15.54 -17.01
C PRO A 274 -16.87 14.80 -16.20
N PRO A 275 -16.97 14.80 -14.85
CA PRO A 275 -16.03 14.10 -13.99
C PRO A 275 -15.85 12.63 -14.37
N GLY A 276 -14.59 12.21 -14.47
CA GLY A 276 -14.25 10.83 -14.80
C GLY A 276 -14.15 10.49 -16.30
N GLU A 277 -14.44 11.42 -17.21
CA GLU A 277 -14.18 11.20 -18.65
C GLU A 277 -12.71 11.34 -19.03
N VAL A 278 -11.97 12.13 -18.27
CA VAL A 278 -10.53 12.36 -18.47
C VAL A 278 -9.75 11.44 -17.55
N LEU A 279 -8.78 10.74 -18.14
CA LEU A 279 -7.79 9.97 -17.41
C LEU A 279 -6.46 10.70 -17.43
N GLU A 280 -5.83 10.77 -16.26
CA GLU A 280 -4.42 11.08 -16.13
C GLU A 280 -3.61 9.79 -16.28
N LEU A 281 -2.83 9.73 -17.36
CA LEU A 281 -1.84 8.69 -17.59
C LEU A 281 -0.51 9.16 -17.01
N CYS A 282 0.00 8.40 -16.05
CA CYS A 282 1.31 8.55 -15.45
C CYS A 282 2.32 7.69 -16.22
N ILE A 283 3.40 8.30 -16.70
CA ILE A 283 4.32 7.68 -17.66
C ILE A 283 5.75 7.67 -17.09
N ASP A 284 6.36 6.48 -17.10
CA ASP A 284 7.75 6.30 -16.71
C ASP A 284 8.67 6.79 -17.83
N ARG A 285 9.34 7.92 -17.58
CA ARG A 285 10.30 8.52 -18.53
C ARG A 285 11.48 7.60 -18.83
N GLN A 286 11.97 6.84 -17.84
CA GLN A 286 13.10 5.95 -18.03
C GLN A 286 12.71 4.76 -18.91
N HIS A 287 11.49 4.27 -18.77
CA HIS A 287 10.94 3.24 -19.66
C HIS A 287 10.89 3.72 -21.11
N LEU A 288 10.39 4.95 -21.36
CA LEU A 288 10.40 5.54 -22.71
C LEU A 288 11.81 5.61 -23.31
N ILE A 289 12.80 6.08 -22.53
CA ILE A 289 14.20 6.15 -22.94
C ILE A 289 14.74 4.74 -23.27
N SER A 290 14.43 3.75 -22.43
CA SER A 290 14.87 2.36 -22.64
C SER A 290 14.24 1.71 -23.88
N ALA A 291 13.03 2.15 -24.25
CA ALA A 291 12.34 1.76 -25.47
C ALA A 291 12.86 2.51 -26.73
N GLY A 292 13.86 3.38 -26.58
CA GLY A 292 14.43 4.16 -27.68
C GLY A 292 13.56 5.32 -28.16
N LEU A 293 12.57 5.73 -27.37
CA LEU A 293 11.67 6.83 -27.70
C LEU A 293 12.24 8.17 -27.26
N GLU A 294 12.07 9.18 -28.11
CA GLU A 294 12.57 10.52 -27.87
C GLU A 294 11.52 11.39 -27.16
N VAL A 295 11.91 12.01 -26.05
CA VAL A 295 11.13 13.05 -25.37
C VAL A 295 11.89 14.36 -25.45
N ARG A 296 11.30 15.37 -26.10
CA ARG A 296 11.87 16.74 -26.20
C ARG A 296 11.09 17.70 -25.34
N TRP A 297 11.79 18.65 -24.71
CA TRP A 297 11.16 19.76 -24.01
C TRP A 297 11.17 20.97 -24.92
N GLU A 298 10.00 21.43 -25.32
CA GLU A 298 9.86 22.47 -26.34
C GLU A 298 9.02 23.63 -25.78
N PRO A 299 9.42 24.88 -26.04
CA PRO A 299 8.71 26.05 -25.53
C PRO A 299 7.37 26.23 -26.22
N VAL A 300 6.35 26.59 -25.45
CA VAL A 300 5.07 27.06 -25.98
C VAL A 300 5.29 28.46 -26.59
N PRO A 301 4.88 28.69 -27.85
CA PRO A 301 4.99 30.00 -28.47
C PRO A 301 4.33 31.09 -27.61
N GLY A 302 5.13 32.08 -27.20
CA GLY A 302 4.66 33.27 -26.49
C GLY A 302 4.63 33.19 -24.95
N SER A 303 4.81 32.02 -24.32
CA SER A 303 4.92 31.93 -22.85
C SER A 303 6.33 31.59 -22.34
N GLY A 304 7.19 30.99 -23.19
CA GLY A 304 8.52 30.53 -22.79
C GLY A 304 8.52 29.29 -21.88
N GLU A 305 7.36 28.86 -21.41
CA GLU A 305 7.17 27.61 -20.67
C GLU A 305 7.41 26.41 -21.58
N GLN A 306 8.13 25.40 -21.09
CA GLN A 306 8.44 24.20 -21.87
C GLN A 306 7.50 23.06 -21.52
N PHE A 307 6.99 22.37 -22.53
CA PHE A 307 6.23 21.14 -22.36
C PHE A 307 7.01 19.96 -22.95
N PRO A 308 6.95 18.78 -22.31
CA PRO A 308 7.52 17.58 -22.87
C PRO A 308 6.65 17.04 -24.03
N HIS A 309 7.28 16.64 -25.12
CA HIS A 309 6.66 16.02 -26.28
C HIS A 309 7.30 14.67 -26.56
N LEU A 310 6.48 13.62 -26.66
CA LEU A 310 6.91 12.28 -27.02
C LEU A 310 6.82 12.07 -28.53
N TYR A 311 7.95 11.80 -29.17
CA TYR A 311 8.03 11.53 -30.60
C TYR A 311 7.89 10.02 -30.86
N GLY A 312 6.64 9.56 -30.94
CA GLY A 312 6.28 8.17 -31.17
C GLY A 312 4.97 7.80 -30.48
N ALA A 313 4.42 6.62 -30.80
CA ALA A 313 3.27 6.09 -30.09
C ALA A 313 3.66 5.77 -28.65
N LEU A 314 2.79 6.05 -27.70
CA LEU A 314 3.01 5.76 -26.28
C LEU A 314 2.84 4.24 -26.04
N PRO A 315 3.92 3.54 -25.64
CA PRO A 315 3.82 2.14 -25.24
C PRO A 315 2.99 2.03 -23.96
N LEU A 316 2.06 1.06 -23.92
CA LEU A 316 1.18 0.93 -22.76
C LEU A 316 1.90 0.48 -21.49
N ASP A 317 3.02 -0.23 -21.64
CA ASP A 317 3.89 -0.67 -20.54
C ASP A 317 4.72 0.48 -19.95
N ALA A 318 4.87 1.60 -20.66
CA ALA A 318 5.39 2.85 -20.10
C ALA A 318 4.36 3.56 -19.20
N VAL A 319 3.06 3.23 -19.34
CA VAL A 319 1.99 3.80 -18.52
C VAL A 319 1.87 3.01 -17.22
N VAL A 320 2.48 3.55 -16.18
CA VAL A 320 2.58 2.97 -14.84
C VAL A 320 1.30 3.15 -14.02
N LEU A 321 0.49 4.16 -14.35
CA LEU A 321 -0.84 4.35 -13.77
C LEU A 321 -1.77 5.09 -14.74
N ALA A 322 -3.04 4.69 -14.79
CA ALA A 322 -4.10 5.40 -15.49
C ALA A 322 -5.30 5.59 -14.55
N GLN A 323 -5.58 6.83 -14.15
CA GLN A 323 -6.61 7.14 -13.16
C GLN A 323 -7.51 8.28 -13.62
N PRO A 324 -8.78 8.35 -13.17
CA PRO A 324 -9.59 9.53 -13.39
C PRO A 324 -8.85 10.78 -12.90
N TRP A 325 -8.73 11.80 -13.74
CA TRP A 325 -8.25 13.09 -13.27
C TRP A 325 -9.28 13.68 -12.31
N THR A 326 -8.81 14.19 -11.18
CA THR A 326 -9.61 14.90 -10.19
C THR A 326 -8.93 16.24 -9.91
N PRO A 327 -9.63 17.38 -10.10
CA PRO A 327 -9.09 18.72 -9.83
C PRO A 327 -8.77 18.97 -8.35
#